data_AF-A0A1Q6L5F4-F1
#
_entry.id   AF-A0A1Q6L5F4-F1
#
_cell.length_a   1.000
_cell.length_b   1.000
_cell.length_c   1.000
_cell.angle_alpha   90.00
_cell.angle_beta   90.00
_cell.angle_gamma   90.00
#
_symmetry.space_group_name_H-M   'P 1'
#
loop_
_entity.id
_entity.type
_entity.pdbx_description
1 polymer ?
#
loop_
_entity_poly.entity_id
_entity_poly.type
_entity_poly.pdbx_seq_one_letter_code
_entity_poly.pdbx_strand_id
1 'polypeptide(L)'
;MENASKALIMAGGVLIGVLIISLAVYLFVSFGQTSAEINSQNAQKQINQFNSQFTSYEGNNQLTAHDLITVTNFAIENNKYYDNDSNYIVEVFLNNTKITDNNNSYIPKRKLENETLIGVQYRYNCKILSYHDNGRIWKIQFKQENDD
;
A
#
# COMPACT_ATOMS: atom_id res chain seq x y z
N MET A 1 -56.86 31.60 29.91
CA MET A 1 -55.56 30.96 30.23
C MET A 1 -55.41 29.57 29.61
N GLU A 2 -56.49 28.81 29.42
CA GLU A 2 -56.46 27.45 28.84
C GLU A 2 -55.86 27.37 27.42
N ASN A 3 -56.12 28.37 26.55
CA ASN A 3 -55.57 28.40 25.19
C ASN A 3 -54.05 28.62 25.14
N ALA A 4 -53.48 29.35 26.09
CA ALA A 4 -52.03 29.55 26.17
C ALA A 4 -51.33 28.25 26.61
N SER A 5 -51.94 27.49 27.53
CA SER A 5 -51.44 26.19 27.96
C SER A 5 -51.51 25.15 26.82
N LYS A 6 -52.59 25.12 26.05
CA LYS A 6 -52.72 24.26 24.86
C LYS A 6 -51.68 24.61 23.78
N ALA A 7 -51.47 25.90 23.54
CA ALA A 7 -50.43 26.36 22.61
C ALA A 7 -49.02 25.99 23.10
N LEU A 8 -48.76 26.09 24.42
CA LEU A 8 -47.47 25.72 25.02
C LEU A 8 -47.18 24.22 24.88
N ILE A 9 -48.18 23.36 25.08
CA ILE A 9 -48.04 21.90 24.91
C ILE A 9 -47.79 21.54 23.43
N MET A 10 -48.50 22.19 22.50
CA MET A 10 -48.26 22.00 21.06
C MET A 10 -46.86 22.47 20.66
N ALA A 11 -46.41 23.63 21.17
CA ALA A 11 -45.07 24.14 20.93
C ALA A 11 -43.98 23.21 21.50
N GLY A 12 -44.18 22.64 22.69
CA GLY A 12 -43.27 21.66 23.29
C GLY A 12 -43.14 20.39 22.46
N GLY A 13 -44.25 19.87 21.93
CA GLY A 13 -44.23 18.69 21.04
C GLY A 13 -43.47 18.94 19.74
N VAL A 14 -43.70 20.10 19.11
CA VAL A 14 -42.97 20.50 17.90
C VAL A 14 -41.48 20.69 18.19
N LEU A 15 -41.13 21.31 19.33
CA LEU A 15 -39.74 21.51 19.74
C LEU A 15 -39.00 20.19 19.91
N ILE A 16 -39.61 19.22 20.59
CA ILE A 16 -39.04 17.87 20.76
C ILE A 16 -38.89 17.18 19.41
N GLY A 17 -39.88 17.30 18.52
CA GLY A 17 -39.80 16.75 17.17
C GLY A 17 -38.62 17.30 16.37
N VAL A 18 -38.41 18.62 16.41
CA VAL A 18 -37.27 19.27 15.74
C VAL A 18 -35.94 18.81 16.33
N LEU A 19 -35.84 18.64 17.65
CA LEU A 19 -34.63 18.14 18.30
C LEU A 19 -34.29 16.71 17.87
N ILE A 20 -35.27 15.82 17.82
CA ILE A 20 -35.07 14.43 17.40
C ILE A 20 -34.67 14.38 15.91
N ILE A 21 -35.34 15.13 15.03
CA ILE A 21 -35.00 15.18 13.61
C ILE A 21 -33.60 15.75 13.40
N SER A 22 -33.23 16.82 14.13
CA SER A 22 -31.90 17.43 14.03
C SER A 22 -30.79 16.45 14.44
N LEU A 23 -31.01 15.68 15.51
CA LEU A 23 -30.08 14.63 15.93
C LEU A 23 -29.99 13.51 14.87
N ALA A 24 -31.11 13.08 14.31
CA ALA A 24 -31.13 12.06 13.27
C ALA A 24 -30.36 12.49 12.00
N VAL A 25 -30.56 13.73 11.54
CA VAL A 25 -29.82 14.31 10.41
C VAL A 25 -28.33 14.43 10.73
N TYR A 26 -27.98 14.89 11.93
CA TYR A 26 -26.58 14.99 12.37
C TYR A 26 -25.87 13.63 12.36
N LEU A 27 -26.50 12.59 12.91
CA LEU A 27 -25.95 11.24 12.92
C LEU A 27 -25.85 10.66 11.51
N PHE A 28 -26.86 10.88 10.66
CA PHE A 28 -26.84 10.43 9.26
C PHE A 28 -25.66 11.01 8.49
N VAL A 29 -25.44 12.33 8.60
CA VAL A 29 -24.29 13.01 7.96
C VAL A 29 -22.97 12.50 8.54
N SER A 30 -22.86 12.40 9.87
CA SER A 30 -21.64 11.96 10.54
C SER A 30 -21.24 10.53 10.14
N PHE A 31 -22.18 9.59 10.11
CA PHE A 31 -21.90 8.20 9.72
C PHE A 31 -21.64 8.05 8.22
N GLY A 32 -22.30 8.84 7.38
CA GLY A 32 -22.04 8.89 5.94
C GLY A 32 -20.63 9.40 5.62
N GLN A 33 -20.20 10.49 6.25
CA GLN A 33 -18.84 11.03 6.11
C GLN A 33 -17.79 10.05 6.64
N THR A 34 -18.03 9.46 7.82
CA THR A 34 -17.13 8.48 8.44
C THR A 34 -16.92 7.27 7.55
N SER A 35 -17.94 6.79 6.84
CA SER A 35 -17.83 5.62 5.96
C SER A 35 -16.96 5.89 4.73
N ALA A 36 -17.13 7.05 4.08
CA ALA A 36 -16.29 7.45 2.95
C ALA A 36 -14.83 7.65 3.38
N GLU A 37 -14.61 8.27 4.55
CA GLU A 37 -13.28 8.47 5.10
C GLU A 37 -12.61 7.16 5.49
N ILE A 38 -13.30 6.25 6.18
CA ILE A 38 -12.79 4.93 6.55
C ILE A 38 -12.39 4.13 5.30
N ASN A 39 -13.20 4.15 4.24
CA ASN A 39 -12.88 3.45 3.01
C ASN A 39 -11.60 4.00 2.36
N SER A 40 -11.46 5.32 2.30
CA SER A 40 -10.24 5.99 1.81
C SER A 40 -9.02 5.64 2.67
N GLN A 41 -9.15 5.71 4.00
CA GLN A 41 -8.09 5.33 4.93
C GLN A 41 -7.68 3.86 4.77
N ASN A 42 -8.64 2.95 4.55
CA ASN A 42 -8.36 1.54 4.34
C ASN A 42 -7.62 1.30 3.01
N ALA A 43 -8.03 1.96 1.93
CA ALA A 43 -7.32 1.88 0.65
C ALA A 43 -5.88 2.38 0.78
N GLN A 44 -5.67 3.51 1.46
CA GLN A 44 -4.33 4.04 1.72
C GLN A 44 -3.50 3.10 2.60
N LYS A 45 -4.11 2.48 3.62
CA LYS A 45 -3.43 1.47 4.47
C LYS A 45 -2.98 0.27 3.65
N GLN A 46 -3.79 -0.22 2.71
CA GLN A 46 -3.42 -1.33 1.84
C GLN A 46 -2.24 -0.96 0.93
N ILE A 47 -2.25 0.24 0.34
CA ILE A 47 -1.13 0.74 -0.48
C ILE A 47 0.14 0.86 0.37
N ASN A 48 0.05 1.43 1.57
CA ASN A 48 1.19 1.59 2.47
C ASN A 48 1.74 0.23 2.92
N GLN A 49 0.86 -0.71 3.28
CA GLN A 49 1.25 -2.05 3.67
C GLN A 49 1.95 -2.79 2.53
N PHE A 50 1.44 -2.66 1.30
CA PHE A 50 2.12 -3.20 0.13
C PHE A 50 3.49 -2.55 -0.09
N ASN A 51 3.55 -1.21 -0.14
CA ASN A 51 4.81 -0.50 -0.37
C ASN A 51 5.85 -0.78 0.72
N SER A 52 5.42 -1.00 1.97
CA SER A 52 6.30 -1.32 3.10
C SER A 52 7.12 -2.59 2.92
N GLN A 53 6.65 -3.53 2.09
CA GLN A 53 7.39 -4.76 1.75
C GLN A 53 8.63 -4.48 0.90
N PHE A 54 8.73 -3.28 0.33
CA PHE A 54 9.82 -2.87 -0.56
C PHE A 54 10.59 -1.68 -0.01
N THR A 55 9.90 -0.67 0.53
CA THR A 55 10.53 0.56 1.07
C THR A 55 11.39 0.28 2.30
N SER A 56 11.16 -0.82 3.02
CA SER A 56 12.02 -1.24 4.15
C SER A 56 13.47 -1.51 3.74
N TYR A 57 13.69 -1.82 2.46
CA TYR A 57 15.01 -2.09 1.89
C TYR A 57 15.65 -0.82 1.28
N GLU A 58 14.87 0.23 1.03
CA GLU A 58 15.38 1.47 0.44
C GLU A 58 16.33 2.21 1.39
N GLY A 59 17.46 2.69 0.87
CA GLY A 59 18.44 3.44 1.65
C GLY A 59 19.30 2.61 2.62
N ASN A 60 19.17 1.27 2.57
CA ASN A 60 20.09 0.37 3.25
C ASN A 60 21.22 -0.02 2.28
N ASN A 61 22.47 0.30 2.64
CA ASN A 61 23.67 -0.03 1.87
C ASN A 61 24.27 -1.41 2.24
N GLN A 62 23.63 -2.17 3.12
CA GLN A 62 24.12 -3.47 3.59
C GLN A 62 23.20 -4.63 3.17
N LEU A 63 22.41 -4.45 2.11
CA LEU A 63 21.52 -5.50 1.64
C LEU A 63 22.32 -6.66 1.10
N THR A 64 21.87 -7.87 1.43
CA THR A 64 22.49 -9.11 1.02
C THR A 64 21.80 -9.68 -0.21
N ALA A 65 22.42 -10.71 -0.80
CA ALA A 65 21.78 -11.52 -1.84
C ALA A 65 20.42 -12.10 -1.38
N HIS A 66 20.26 -12.44 -0.11
CA HIS A 66 18.99 -12.95 0.43
C HIS A 66 17.90 -11.88 0.40
N ASP A 67 18.23 -10.62 0.66
CA ASP A 67 17.27 -9.51 0.62
C ASP A 67 16.80 -9.25 -0.81
N LEU A 68 17.73 -9.26 -1.78
CA LEU A 68 17.42 -9.17 -3.20
C LEU A 68 16.46 -10.29 -3.65
N ILE A 69 16.77 -11.54 -3.27
CA ILE A 69 15.93 -12.70 -3.58
C ILE A 69 14.52 -12.50 -2.99
N THR A 70 14.44 -12.04 -1.75
CA THR A 70 13.18 -11.83 -1.03
C THR A 70 12.31 -10.78 -1.72
N VAL A 71 12.88 -9.61 -2.03
CA VAL A 71 12.17 -8.54 -2.75
C VAL A 71 11.72 -8.98 -4.15
N THR A 72 12.58 -9.73 -4.84
CA THR A 72 12.23 -10.27 -6.16
C THR A 72 11.08 -11.27 -6.07
N ASN A 73 11.07 -12.12 -5.03
CA ASN A 73 9.97 -13.06 -4.81
C ASN A 73 8.66 -12.34 -4.50
N PHE A 74 8.67 -11.30 -3.65
CA PHE A 74 7.48 -10.49 -3.40
C PHE A 74 6.91 -9.88 -4.69
N ALA A 75 7.78 -9.35 -5.55
CA ALA A 75 7.38 -8.83 -6.85
C ALA A 75 6.78 -9.92 -7.76
N ILE A 76 7.42 -11.09 -7.86
CA ILE A 76 6.94 -12.22 -8.67
C ILE A 76 5.58 -12.73 -8.17
N GLU A 77 5.42 -12.95 -6.86
CA GLU A 77 4.17 -13.41 -6.27
C GLU A 77 3.02 -12.44 -6.54
N ASN A 78 3.28 -11.14 -6.37
CA ASN A 78 2.32 -10.11 -6.70
C ASN A 78 1.97 -10.11 -8.19
N ASN A 79 2.96 -10.17 -9.08
CA ASN A 79 2.74 -10.16 -10.52
C ASN A 79 1.96 -11.38 -10.98
N LYS A 80 2.19 -12.55 -10.38
CA LYS A 80 1.42 -13.77 -10.64
C LYS A 80 -0.05 -13.62 -10.23
N TYR A 81 -0.31 -12.94 -9.11
CA TYR A 81 -1.69 -12.67 -8.68
C TYR A 81 -2.40 -11.68 -9.63
N TYR A 82 -1.67 -10.69 -10.16
CA TYR A 82 -2.20 -9.65 -11.03
C TYR A 82 -1.74 -9.78 -12.51
N ASP A 83 -1.53 -11.00 -13.02
CA ASP A 83 -0.91 -11.22 -14.35
C ASP A 83 -1.68 -10.56 -15.52
N ASN A 84 -2.97 -10.27 -15.31
CA ASN A 84 -3.84 -9.59 -16.27
C ASN A 84 -3.98 -8.07 -16.05
N ASP A 85 -3.31 -7.49 -15.06
CA ASP A 85 -3.44 -6.08 -14.72
C ASP A 85 -2.06 -5.40 -14.59
N SER A 86 -1.70 -4.67 -15.64
CA SER A 86 -0.44 -3.94 -15.73
C SER A 86 -0.26 -2.87 -14.64
N ASN A 87 -1.35 -2.36 -14.05
CA ASN A 87 -1.30 -1.32 -13.01
C ASN A 87 -0.80 -1.85 -11.66
N TYR A 88 -0.62 -3.17 -11.56
CA TYR A 88 -0.17 -3.83 -10.34
C TYR A 88 1.14 -4.59 -10.52
N ILE A 89 1.74 -4.58 -11.71
CA ILE A 89 3.00 -5.28 -11.97
C ILE A 89 4.17 -4.52 -11.34
N VAL A 90 5.04 -5.23 -10.62
CA VAL A 90 6.29 -4.73 -10.05
C VAL A 90 7.47 -5.27 -10.84
N GLU A 91 8.35 -4.38 -11.30
CA GLU A 91 9.59 -4.75 -11.97
C GLU A 91 10.79 -4.51 -11.05
N VAL A 92 11.59 -5.55 -10.83
CA VAL A 92 12.85 -5.45 -10.09
C VAL A 92 14.01 -5.53 -11.07
N PHE A 93 14.95 -4.61 -10.93
CA PHE A 93 16.17 -4.52 -11.73
C PHE A 93 17.39 -4.77 -10.84
N LEU A 94 18.31 -5.60 -11.31
CA LEU A 94 19.67 -5.67 -10.78
C LEU A 94 20.61 -4.95 -11.76
N ASN A 95 21.24 -3.88 -11.30
CA ASN A 95 21.93 -2.90 -12.12
C ASN A 95 21.00 -2.41 -13.24
N ASN A 96 21.20 -2.86 -14.47
CA ASN A 96 20.34 -2.51 -15.63
C ASN A 96 19.56 -3.70 -16.19
N THR A 97 19.62 -4.87 -15.53
CA THR A 97 18.95 -6.09 -15.99
C THR A 97 17.66 -6.32 -15.21
N LYS A 98 16.53 -6.46 -15.90
CA LYS A 98 15.28 -6.89 -15.26
C LYS A 98 15.41 -8.33 -14.77
N ILE A 99 15.09 -8.58 -13.51
CA ILE A 99 15.16 -9.91 -12.88
C ILE A 99 13.78 -10.51 -12.56
N THR A 100 12.73 -9.70 -12.61
CA THR A 100 11.33 -10.17 -12.56
C THR A 100 10.88 -10.67 -13.92
N ASP A 101 10.49 -11.95 -13.99
CA ASP A 101 9.86 -12.58 -15.16
C ASP A 101 8.57 -13.28 -14.68
N ASN A 102 7.47 -13.07 -15.41
CA ASN A 102 6.15 -13.65 -15.11
C ASN A 102 6.17 -15.19 -15.13
N ASN A 103 7.12 -15.79 -15.85
CA ASN A 103 7.20 -17.23 -16.04
C ASN A 103 8.18 -17.96 -15.14
N ASN A 104 8.96 -17.25 -14.29
CA ASN A 104 10.15 -17.87 -13.72
C ASN A 104 10.40 -17.48 -12.24
N SER A 105 9.76 -18.24 -11.35
CA SER A 105 9.89 -18.22 -9.88
C SER A 105 11.29 -18.54 -9.32
N TYR A 106 12.36 -18.56 -10.14
CA TYR A 106 13.65 -19.15 -9.78
C TYR A 106 14.90 -18.42 -10.32
N ILE A 107 14.75 -17.30 -11.03
CA ILE A 107 15.92 -16.61 -11.62
C ILE A 107 16.94 -16.14 -10.56
N PRO A 108 16.55 -15.62 -9.37
CA PRO A 108 17.54 -15.15 -8.41
C PRO A 108 18.46 -16.27 -7.92
N LYS A 109 17.92 -17.45 -7.57
CA LYS A 109 18.74 -18.56 -7.07
C LYS A 109 19.73 -19.06 -8.12
N ARG A 110 19.25 -19.44 -9.31
CA ARG A 110 20.13 -20.09 -10.29
C ARG A 110 21.13 -19.12 -10.95
N LYS A 111 20.86 -17.81 -10.95
CA LYS A 111 21.77 -16.80 -11.51
C LYS A 111 22.74 -16.25 -10.46
N LEU A 112 22.33 -16.06 -9.21
CA LEU A 112 23.24 -15.71 -8.11
C LEU A 112 24.08 -16.91 -7.63
N GLU A 113 23.56 -18.14 -7.64
CA GLU A 113 24.34 -19.34 -7.27
C GLU A 113 25.51 -19.59 -8.25
N ASN A 114 25.39 -19.15 -9.51
CA ASN A 114 26.40 -19.34 -10.54
C ASN A 114 27.43 -18.20 -10.61
N GLU A 115 27.10 -17.01 -10.09
CA GLU A 115 28.01 -15.86 -10.02
C GLU A 115 28.35 -15.54 -8.56
N THR A 116 29.08 -16.47 -7.94
CA THR A 116 29.81 -16.25 -6.67
C THR A 116 28.91 -16.07 -5.44
N LEU A 117 29.43 -16.45 -4.26
CA LEU A 117 28.98 -16.01 -2.91
C LEU A 117 28.23 -16.99 -2.00
N ILE A 118 28.86 -18.12 -1.69
CA ILE A 118 28.76 -18.66 -0.33
C ILE A 118 29.89 -18.06 0.55
N GLY A 119 30.55 -16.96 0.13
CA GLY A 119 31.76 -16.46 0.81
C GLY A 119 32.31 -15.07 0.50
N VAL A 120 31.68 -14.24 -0.35
CA VAL A 120 31.99 -12.79 -0.43
C VAL A 120 30.68 -12.05 -0.17
N GLN A 121 30.72 -10.96 0.57
CA GLN A 121 29.52 -10.27 1.03
C GLN A 121 29.22 -9.15 0.03
N TYR A 122 28.64 -9.44 -1.15
CA TYR A 122 28.19 -8.35 -2.03
C TYR A 122 27.09 -7.58 -1.32
N ARG A 123 27.33 -6.28 -1.17
CA ARG A 123 26.39 -5.32 -0.63
C ARG A 123 25.61 -4.73 -1.77
N TYR A 124 24.29 -4.63 -1.59
CA TYR A 124 23.42 -3.98 -2.55
C TYR A 124 22.82 -2.72 -1.94
N ASN A 125 22.60 -1.73 -2.79
CA ASN A 125 21.80 -0.56 -2.49
C ASN A 125 20.48 -0.65 -3.26
N CYS A 126 19.36 -0.53 -2.56
CA CYS A 126 18.03 -0.51 -3.15
C CYS A 126 17.54 0.93 -3.31
N LYS A 127 16.99 1.22 -4.49
CA LYS A 127 16.35 2.49 -4.83
C LYS A 127 15.02 2.25 -5.53
N ILE A 128 13.98 2.93 -5.09
CA ILE A 128 12.69 2.94 -5.79
C ILE A 128 12.79 3.95 -6.95
N LEU A 129 12.40 3.51 -8.15
CA LEU A 129 12.49 4.32 -9.36
C LEU A 129 11.16 5.00 -9.70
N SER A 130 10.04 4.29 -9.53
CA SER A 130 8.72 4.82 -9.90
C SER A 130 7.58 4.09 -9.20
N TYR A 131 6.45 4.79 -9.14
CA TYR A 131 5.17 4.29 -8.66
C TYR A 131 4.15 4.26 -9.82
N HIS A 132 3.14 3.41 -9.68
CA HIS A 132 1.93 3.42 -10.49
C HIS A 132 1.01 4.58 -10.08
N ASP A 133 0.04 4.91 -10.93
CA ASP A 133 -0.96 5.96 -10.67
C ASP A 133 -1.80 5.67 -9.41
N ASN A 134 -1.93 4.39 -9.04
CA ASN A 134 -2.59 3.95 -7.80
C ASN A 134 -1.72 4.09 -6.54
N GLY A 135 -0.51 4.64 -6.65
CA GLY A 135 0.43 4.84 -5.54
C GLY A 135 1.24 3.60 -5.13
N ARG A 136 1.05 2.45 -5.78
CA ARG A 136 1.85 1.24 -5.54
C ARG A 136 3.18 1.33 -6.28
N ILE A 137 4.22 0.70 -5.75
CA ILE A 137 5.53 0.67 -6.40
C ILE A 137 5.44 -0.05 -7.75
N TRP A 138 6.05 0.54 -8.78
CA TRP A 138 6.17 -0.05 -10.11
C TRP A 138 7.57 -0.58 -10.36
N LYS A 139 8.61 0.22 -10.11
CA LYS A 139 10.00 -0.13 -10.46
C LYS A 139 10.94 0.03 -9.29
N ILE A 140 11.76 -0.99 -9.06
CA ILE A 140 12.76 -1.05 -8.00
C ILE A 140 14.10 -1.44 -8.63
N GLN A 141 15.17 -0.77 -8.22
CA GLN A 141 16.51 -1.05 -8.68
C GLN A 141 17.45 -1.37 -7.53
N PHE A 142 18.14 -2.50 -7.64
CA PHE A 142 19.27 -2.87 -6.82
C PHE A 142 20.55 -2.60 -7.58
N LYS A 143 21.51 -1.94 -6.93
CA LYS A 143 22.87 -1.77 -7.46
C LYS A 143 23.85 -2.46 -6.54
N GLN A 144 24.78 -3.20 -7.12
CA GLN A 144 25.89 -3.77 -6.37
C GLN A 144 26.85 -2.66 -6.00
N GLU A 145 27.16 -2.55 -4.71
CA GLU A 145 28.22 -1.68 -4.20
C GLU A 145 29.53 -2.46 -4.35
N ASN A 146 30.38 -2.01 -5.26
CA ASN A 146 31.75 -2.52 -5.36
C ASN A 146 32.55 -1.79 -4.27
N ASP A 147 33.15 -2.54 -3.34
CA ASP A 147 34.15 -2.01 -2.42
C ASP A 147 35.35 -1.52 -3.27
N ASP A 148 35.44 -0.21 -3.50
CA ASP A 148 36.66 0.48 -3.94
C ASP A 148 37.57 0.77 -2.73
#